data_AF-A0A957J403-F1
#
_entry.id   AF-A0A957J403-F1
#
_cell.length_a   1.000
_cell.length_b   1.000
_cell.length_c   1.000
_cell.angle_alpha   90.00
_cell.angle_beta   90.00
_cell.angle_gamma   90.00
#
_symmetry.space_group_name_H-M   'P 1'
#
loop_
_entity.id
_entity.type
_entity.pdbx_description
1 polymer ?
#
loop_
_entity_poly.entity_id
_entity_poly.type
_entity_poly.pdbx_seq_one_letter_code
_entity_poly.pdbx_strand_id
1 'polypeptide(L)'
;MAKINSHQRINDILLGPLERPALQWLAQQMPAWMTPDILTGIGIAGAAVTFVSYCLTNLSLHFFWLASLGVVINWFGDSLDGTL
;
A
#
# COMPACT_ATOMS: atom_id res chain seq x y z
N MET A 1 19.62 23.88 -19.61
CA MET A 1 18.87 23.35 -18.44
C MET A 1 17.87 22.35 -19.00
N ALA A 2 18.15 21.05 -18.89
CA ALA A 2 17.33 20.01 -19.51
C ALA A 2 15.95 19.98 -18.85
N LYS A 3 14.90 20.00 -19.67
CA LYS A 3 13.50 19.95 -19.23
C LYS A 3 13.24 18.53 -18.71
N ILE A 4 13.17 18.37 -17.40
CA ILE A 4 12.84 17.09 -16.77
C ILE A 4 11.40 16.79 -17.17
N ASN A 5 11.20 15.79 -18.02
CA ASN A 5 9.86 15.34 -18.40
C ASN A 5 9.13 14.94 -17.11
N SER A 6 7.95 15.51 -16.89
CA SER A 6 7.08 15.14 -15.77
C SER A 6 6.81 13.64 -15.85
N HIS A 7 7.29 12.88 -14.88
CA HIS A 7 7.05 11.44 -14.81
C HIS A 7 5.55 11.23 -14.56
N GLN A 8 4.77 11.03 -15.63
CA GLN A 8 3.35 10.75 -15.52
C GLN A 8 3.20 9.27 -15.14
N ARG A 9 2.70 8.98 -13.93
CA ARG A 9 2.42 7.60 -13.48
C ARG A 9 1.25 7.07 -14.33
N ILE A 10 1.55 6.20 -15.28
CA ILE A 10 0.54 5.52 -16.11
C ILE A 10 0.22 4.20 -15.41
N ASN A 11 -0.90 4.17 -14.69
CA ASN A 11 -1.43 2.96 -14.07
C ASN A 11 -2.72 2.54 -14.80
N ASP A 12 -2.57 1.83 -15.92
CA ASP A 12 -3.68 1.37 -16.79
C ASP A 12 -4.21 0.01 -16.34
N ILE A 13 -4.56 -0.09 -15.06
CA ILE A 13 -5.22 -1.27 -14.51
C ILE A 13 -6.73 -1.13 -14.77
N LEU A 14 -7.44 -2.25 -14.89
CA LEU A 14 -8.90 -2.29 -15.04
C LEU A 14 -9.63 -1.45 -13.96
N LEU A 15 -9.06 -1.39 -12.76
CA LEU A 15 -9.56 -0.62 -11.61
C LEU A 15 -8.91 0.77 -11.46
N GLY A 16 -7.95 1.13 -12.31
CA GLY A 16 -7.24 2.41 -12.26
C GLY A 16 -8.14 3.65 -12.20
N PRO A 17 -9.29 3.72 -12.90
CA PRO A 17 -10.22 4.85 -12.80
C PRO A 17 -10.88 4.99 -11.41
N LEU A 18 -11.02 3.89 -10.66
CA LEU A 18 -11.61 3.87 -9.31
C LEU A 18 -10.54 3.98 -8.22
N GLU A 19 -9.39 3.37 -8.44
CA GLU A 19 -8.27 3.35 -7.51
C GLU A 19 -7.63 4.74 -7.38
N ARG A 20 -7.41 5.46 -8.48
CA ARG A 20 -6.77 6.79 -8.43
C ARG A 20 -7.55 7.81 -7.59
N PRO A 21 -8.87 8.00 -7.75
CA PRO A 21 -9.64 8.90 -6.87
C PRO A 21 -9.64 8.46 -5.41
N ALA A 22 -9.72 7.14 -5.16
CA ALA A 22 -9.71 6.60 -3.81
C ALA A 22 -8.36 6.86 -3.11
N LEU A 23 -7.24 6.59 -3.78
CA LEU A 23 -5.90 6.86 -3.28
C LEU A 23 -5.64 8.36 -3.08
N GLN A 24 -6.11 9.21 -4.00
CA GLN A 24 -6.02 10.67 -3.84
C GLN A 24 -6.82 11.17 -2.64
N TRP A 25 -8.04 10.67 -2.45
CA TRP A 25 -8.85 11.00 -1.28
C TRP A 25 -8.17 10.55 0.01
N LEU A 26 -7.62 9.34 0.02
CA LEU A 26 -6.85 8.80 1.14
C LEU A 26 -5.62 9.65 1.45
N ALA A 27 -4.83 10.00 0.44
CA ALA A 27 -3.66 10.87 0.57
C ALA A 27 -4.02 12.26 1.11
N GLN A 28 -5.15 12.84 0.69
CA GLN A 28 -5.63 14.13 1.20
C GLN A 28 -6.06 14.08 2.67
N GLN A 29 -6.50 12.92 3.16
CA GLN A 29 -6.86 12.72 4.57
C GLN A 29 -5.66 12.36 5.45
N MET A 30 -4.45 12.24 4.87
CA MET A 30 -3.27 11.90 5.64
C MET A 30 -2.89 13.05 6.59
N PRO A 31 -2.52 12.74 7.85
CA PRO A 31 -1.88 13.68 8.75
C PRO A 31 -0.61 14.30 8.13
N ALA A 32 -0.32 15.56 8.47
CA ALA A 32 0.83 16.29 7.93
C ALA A 32 2.22 15.70 8.26
N TRP A 33 2.29 14.78 9.22
CA TRP A 33 3.52 14.07 9.58
C TRP A 33 3.76 12.79 8.77
N MET A 34 2.79 12.38 7.94
CA MET A 34 2.90 11.18 7.11
C MET A 34 3.85 11.47 5.94
N THR A 35 4.99 10.78 5.89
CA THR A 35 5.94 10.85 4.78
C THR A 35 5.89 9.56 3.95
N PRO A 36 6.32 9.58 2.68
CA PRO A 36 6.44 8.37 1.87
C PRO A 36 7.24 7.26 2.57
N ASP A 37 8.36 7.60 3.24
CA ASP A 37 9.16 6.62 3.98
C ASP A 37 8.38 5.90 5.10
N ILE A 38 7.49 6.62 5.79
CA ILE A 38 6.63 6.02 6.83
C ILE A 38 5.65 5.06 6.18
N LEU A 39 5.07 5.42 5.03
CA LEU A 39 4.14 4.57 4.29
C LEU A 39 4.80 3.32 3.73
N THR A 40 6.01 3.45 3.18
CA THR A 40 6.83 2.30 2.79
C THR A 40 7.10 1.41 4.00
N GLY A 41 7.40 2.00 5.17
CA GLY A 41 7.55 1.28 6.43
C GLY A 41 6.29 0.50 6.84
N ILE A 42 5.11 1.11 6.71
CA ILE A 42 3.82 0.44 6.92
C ILE A 42 3.63 -0.71 5.92
N GLY A 43 4.01 -0.49 4.66
CA GLY A 43 4.01 -1.50 3.61
C GLY A 43 4.81 -2.73 4.02
N ILE A 44 6.07 -2.52 4.42
CA ILE A 44 6.99 -3.58 4.88
C ILE A 44 6.42 -4.31 6.10
N ALA A 45 5.87 -3.58 7.07
CA ALA A 45 5.25 -4.18 8.25
C ALA A 45 4.05 -5.07 7.88
N GLY A 46 3.18 -4.62 6.96
CA GLY A 46 2.08 -5.42 6.42
C GLY A 46 2.55 -6.70 5.72
N ALA A 47 3.64 -6.61 4.93
CA ALA A 47 4.24 -7.78 4.29
C ALA A 47 4.80 -8.77 5.31
N ALA A 48 5.47 -8.28 6.36
CA ALA A 48 5.96 -9.12 7.46
C ALA A 48 4.82 -9.82 8.20
N VAL A 49 3.73 -9.11 8.52
CA VAL A 49 2.52 -9.69 9.13
C VAL A 49 1.93 -10.76 8.23
N THR A 50 1.85 -10.52 6.92
CA THR A 50 1.35 -11.49 5.94
C THR A 50 2.20 -12.75 5.93
N PHE A 51 3.52 -12.60 5.85
CA PHE A 51 4.47 -13.72 5.86
C PHE A 51 4.32 -14.57 7.12
N VAL A 52 4.37 -13.92 8.30
CA VAL A 52 4.21 -14.59 9.59
C VAL A 52 2.86 -15.31 9.67
N SER A 53 1.77 -14.66 9.24
CA SER A 53 0.43 -15.26 9.27
C SER A 53 0.32 -16.50 8.39
N TYR A 54 0.93 -16.49 7.20
CA TYR A 54 0.99 -17.68 6.36
C TYR A 54 1.81 -18.80 6.99
N CYS A 55 2.95 -18.50 7.62
CA CYS A 55 3.71 -19.50 8.37
C CYS A 55 2.87 -20.14 9.49
N LEU A 56 2.12 -19.32 10.24
CA LEU A 56 1.23 -19.79 11.31
C LEU A 56 -0.03 -20.51 10.82
N THR A 57 -0.36 -20.45 9.53
CA THR A 57 -1.54 -21.14 8.98
C THR A 57 -1.43 -22.67 9.13
N ASN A 58 -0.21 -23.21 9.27
CA ASN A 58 0.03 -24.62 9.62
C ASN A 58 -0.56 -25.01 10.99
N LEU A 59 -0.74 -24.05 11.90
CA LEU A 59 -1.31 -24.29 13.23
C LEU A 59 -2.83 -24.12 13.23
N SER A 60 -3.37 -23.20 12.43
CA SER A 60 -4.81 -22.96 12.35
C SER A 60 -5.18 -22.19 11.09
N LEU A 61 -6.29 -22.57 10.45
CA LEU A 61 -6.86 -21.86 9.30
C LEU A 61 -7.26 -20.41 9.60
N HIS A 62 -7.47 -20.05 10.88
CA HIS A 62 -7.86 -18.70 11.28
C HIS A 62 -6.78 -17.65 10.94
N PHE A 63 -5.51 -18.04 10.85
CA PHE A 63 -4.43 -17.14 10.46
C PHE A 63 -4.53 -16.66 9.00
N PHE A 64 -5.37 -17.28 8.17
CA PHE A 64 -5.62 -16.80 6.81
C PHE A 64 -6.32 -15.43 6.80
N TRP A 65 -7.17 -15.17 7.79
CA TRP A 65 -7.79 -13.85 7.99
C TRP A 65 -6.74 -12.80 8.38
N LEU A 66 -5.78 -13.19 9.22
CA LEU A 66 -4.68 -12.31 9.61
C LEU A 66 -3.74 -12.03 8.42
N ALA A 67 -3.48 -13.04 7.58
CA ALA A 67 -2.71 -12.88 6.35
C ALA A 67 -3.42 -11.91 5.39
N SER A 68 -4.73 -12.06 5.22
CA SER A 68 -5.55 -11.17 4.39
C SER A 68 -5.51 -9.73 4.91
N LEU A 69 -5.57 -9.52 6.23
CA LEU A 69 -5.39 -8.21 6.84
C LEU A 69 -4.00 -7.62 6.55
N GLY A 70 -2.95 -8.43 6.68
CA GLY A 70 -1.57 -8.03 6.36
C GLY A 70 -1.42 -7.57 4.91
N VAL A 71 -2.06 -8.26 3.96
CA VAL A 71 -2.06 -7.88 2.54
C VAL A 71 -2.72 -6.52 2.34
N VAL A 72 -3.85 -6.26 2.99
CA VAL A 72 -4.53 -4.95 2.91
C VAL A 72 -3.65 -3.83 3.47
N ILE A 73 -2.96 -4.07 4.59
CA ILE A 73 -2.03 -3.09 5.19
C ILE A 73 -0.84 -2.84 4.25
N ASN A 74 -0.27 -3.89 3.66
CA ASN A 74 0.83 -3.77 2.71
C ASN A 74 0.41 -2.96 1.48
N TRP A 75 -0.74 -3.30 0.88
CA TRP A 75 -1.29 -2.58 -0.26
C TRP A 75 -1.52 -1.10 0.06
N PHE A 76 -2.04 -0.79 1.24
CA PHE A 76 -2.23 0.59 1.67
C PHE A 76 -0.92 1.37 1.71
N GLY A 77 0.12 0.82 2.35
CA GLY A 77 1.42 1.50 2.44
C GLY A 77 2.06 1.72 1.08
N ASP A 78 2.16 0.66 0.28
CA ASP A 78 2.81 0.67 -1.05
C ASP A 78 2.04 1.51 -2.09
N SER A 79 0.70 1.53 -2.01
CA SER A 79 -0.10 2.31 -2.97
C SER A 79 -0.09 3.80 -2.66
N LEU A 80 -0.06 4.17 -1.37
CA LEU A 80 -0.05 5.56 -0.93
C LEU A 80 1.34 6.19 -1.00
N ASP A 81 2.43 5.43 -0.81
CA ASP A 81 3.79 6.00 -0.81
C ASP A 81 4.14 6.69 -2.14
N GLY A 82 3.68 6.15 -3.26
CA GLY A 82 3.86 6.71 -4.59
C GLY A 82 2.75 7.67 -5.01
N THR A 83 1.82 8.01 -4.11
CA THR A 83 0.72 8.96 -4.35
C THR A 83 0.93 10.28 -3.60
N LEU A 84 1.60 10.26 -2.45
CA LEU A 84 2.07 11.44 -1.71
C LEU A 84 3.29 12.08 -2.39
#